data_AF-A0A1Q7FHZ9-F1
#
_entry.id   AF-A0A1Q7FHZ9-F1
#
_cell.length_a   1.000
_cell.length_b   1.000
_cell.length_c   1.000
_cell.angle_alpha   90.00
_cell.angle_beta   90.00
_cell.angle_gamma   90.00
#
_symmetry.space_group_name_H-M   'P 1'
#
loop_
_entity.id
_entity.type
_entity.pdbx_description
1 polymer ?
#
loop_
_entity_poly.entity_id
_entity_poly.type
_entity_poly.pdbx_seq_one_letter_code
_entity_poly.pdbx_strand_id
1 'polypeptide(L)' 'MTIEYLADRREFIPMLAGWHHAEWGYLRPGQTVEDRVVRVKRKCGHCQVPTTFIALAGA' A
#
# COMPACT_ATOMS: atom_id res chain seq x y z
N MET A 1 -9.21 12.49 12.72
CA MET A 1 -8.56 12.08 11.46
C MET A 1 -7.07 12.17 11.67
N THR A 2 -6.36 11.04 11.64
CA THR A 2 -4.88 11.01 11.78
C THR A 2 -4.27 10.56 10.46
N ILE A 3 -3.10 11.11 10.12
CA ILE A 3 -2.31 10.68 8.97
C ILE A 3 -1.07 10.00 9.52
N GLU A 4 -0.84 8.74 9.13
CA GLU A 4 0.23 7.90 9.63
C GLU A 4 1.01 7.29 8.46
N TYR A 5 2.27 6.90 8.69
CA TYR A 5 3.01 6.12 7.70
C TYR A 5 2.39 4.72 7.58
N LEU A 6 2.24 4.22 6.35
CA LEU A 6 1.88 2.82 6.14
C LEU A 6 2.92 1.86 6.75
N ALA A 7 4.18 2.32 6.87
CA ALA A 7 5.27 1.60 7.53
C ALA A 7 4.90 1.11 8.94
N ASP A 8 4.13 1.92 9.66
CA ASP A 8 3.75 1.75 11.05
C ASP A 8 2.42 0.99 11.20
N ARG A 9 1.67 0.88 10.10
CA ARG A 9 0.34 0.25 10.04
C ARG A 9 0.27 -0.79 8.93
N ARG A 10 1.18 -1.77 9.01
CA ARG A 10 1.39 -2.79 7.96
C ARG A 10 0.19 -3.70 7.74
N GLU A 11 -0.72 -3.78 8.70
CA GLU A 11 -2.00 -4.50 8.59
C GLU A 11 -2.86 -4.02 7.42
N PHE A 12 -2.68 -2.77 6.97
CA PHE A 12 -3.43 -2.23 5.82
C PHE A 12 -2.79 -2.53 4.46
N ILE A 13 -1.60 -3.14 4.42
CA ILE A 13 -0.92 -3.45 3.16
C ILE A 13 -1.76 -4.35 2.23
N PRO A 14 -2.40 -5.45 2.70
CA PRO A 14 -3.23 -6.29 1.84
C PRO A 14 -4.40 -5.53 1.22
N MET A 15 -5.08 -4.70 2.03
CA MET A 15 -6.19 -3.86 1.57
C MET A 15 -5.74 -2.87 0.49
N LEU A 16 -4.67 -2.11 0.76
CA LEU A 16 -4.14 -1.13 -0.18
C LEU A 16 -3.61 -1.79 -1.47
N ALA A 17 -2.98 -2.96 -1.36
CA ALA A 17 -2.54 -3.73 -2.50
C ALA A 17 -3.71 -4.20 -3.37
N GLY A 18 -4.81 -4.63 -2.75
CA GLY A 18 -6.06 -4.95 -3.43
C GLY A 18 -6.60 -3.76 -4.23
N TRP A 19 -6.73 -2.59 -3.59
CA TRP A 19 -7.17 -1.36 -4.28
C TRP A 19 -6.25 -0.97 -5.43
N HIS A 20 -4.94 -1.01 -5.19
CA HIS A 20 -3.96 -0.69 -6.22
C HIS A 20 -4.02 -1.66 -7.42
N HIS A 21 -4.27 -2.94 -7.17
CA HIS A 21 -4.41 -3.93 -8.23
C HIS A 21 -5.75 -3.77 -8.98
N ALA A 22 -6.85 -3.47 -8.29
CA ALA A 22 -8.13 -3.20 -8.95
C ALA A 22 -8.05 -1.95 -9.85
N GLU A 23 -7.47 -0.86 -9.34
CA GLU A 23 -7.41 0.41 -10.06
C GLU A 23 -6.35 0.42 -11.17
N TRP A 24 -5.17 -0.18 -10.92
CA TRP A 24 -4.02 -0.08 -11.82
C TRP A 24 -3.40 -1.44 -12.14
N GLY A 25 -4.16 -2.53 -12.05
CA GLY A 25 -3.70 -3.88 -12.38
C GLY A 25 -3.39 -4.03 -13.87
N TYR A 26 -4.18 -3.36 -14.71
CA TYR A 26 -4.00 -3.38 -16.17
C TYR A 26 -2.64 -2.85 -16.65
N LEU A 27 -1.97 -2.00 -15.85
CA LEU A 27 -0.61 -1.51 -16.15
C LEU A 27 0.47 -2.58 -15.93
N ARG A 28 0.13 -3.72 -15.33
CA ARG A 28 1.05 -4.84 -15.06
C ARG A 28 0.36 -6.18 -15.35
N PRO A 29 0.14 -6.51 -16.64
CA PRO A 29 -0.46 -7.78 -17.02
C PRO A 29 0.30 -8.96 -16.41
N GLY A 30 -0.43 -9.94 -15.88
CA GLY A 30 0.14 -11.16 -15.29
C GLY A 30 0.64 -11.02 -13.85
N GLN A 31 0.64 -9.83 -13.24
CA GLN A 31 0.90 -9.71 -11.80
C GLN A 31 -0.35 -10.01 -10.99
N THR A 32 -0.20 -10.63 -9.82
CA THR A 32 -1.30 -10.91 -8.90
C THR A 32 -1.45 -9.81 -7.83
N VAL A 33 -2.45 -9.95 -6.95
CA VAL A 33 -2.59 -9.09 -5.77
C VAL A 33 -1.44 -9.34 -4.79
N GLU A 34 -0.97 -10.58 -4.65
CA GLU A 34 0.14 -10.98 -3.80
C GLU A 34 1.45 -10.32 -4.25
N ASP A 35 1.72 -10.27 -5.56
CA ASP A 35 2.85 -9.52 -6.12
C ASP A 35 2.78 -8.04 -5.73
N ARG A 36 1.55 -7.48 -5.72
CA ARG A 36 1.29 -6.11 -5.32
C ARG A 36 1.57 -5.90 -3.84
N VAL A 37 1.18 -6.83 -2.97
CA VAL A 37 1.48 -6.82 -1.52
C VAL A 37 2.97 -6.79 -1.29
N VAL A 38 3.74 -7.66 -1.94
CA VAL A 38 5.21 -7.71 -1.84
C VAL A 38 5.81 -6.37 -2.25
N ARG A 39 5.31 -5.77 -3.33
CA ARG A 39 5.81 -4.47 -3.82
C ARG A 39 5.50 -3.31 -2.87
N VAL A 40 4.28 -3.25 -2.32
CA VAL A 40 3.90 -2.23 -1.33
C VAL A 40 4.75 -2.39 -0.08
N LYS A 41 4.88 -3.60 0.45
CA LYS A 41 5.70 -3.90 1.63
C LYS A 41 7.17 -3.50 1.46
N ARG A 42 7.74 -3.70 0.27
CA ARG A 42 9.13 -3.30 -0.03
C ARG A 42 9.32 -1.78 -0.07
N LYS A 43 8.27 -1.02 -0.37
CA LYS A 43 8.34 0.42 -0.65
C LYS A 43 7.63 1.29 0.38
N CYS A 44 7.13 0.73 1.49
CA CYS A 44 6.29 1.48 2.43
C CYS A 44 7.02 2.03 3.66
N GLY A 45 8.36 1.92 3.76
CA GLY A 45 9.08 2.38 4.95
C GLY A 45 9.25 3.90 5.02
N HIS A 46 9.83 4.39 6.12
CA HIS A 46 10.00 5.81 6.38
C HIS A 46 11.02 6.49 5.47
N CYS A 47 10.80 7.78 5.21
CA CYS A 47 11.73 8.68 4.51
C CYS A 47 12.32 8.12 3.19
N GLN A 48 11.51 7.39 2.41
CA GLN A 48 11.95 6.78 1.15
C GLN A 48 11.07 7.20 -0.03
N VAL A 49 11.51 6.95 -1.27
CA VAL A 49 10.68 7.19 -2.45
C VAL A 49 10.33 5.86 -3.14
N PRO A 50 9.03 5.55 -3.32
CA PRO A 50 7.87 6.28 -2.79
C PRO A 50 7.73 6.11 -1.28
N THR A 51 7.13 7.09 -0.59
CA THR A 51 6.59 6.93 0.77
C THR A 51 5.07 6.81 0.67
N THR A 52 4.46 6.01 1.52
CA THR A 52 2.99 5.87 1.55
C THR A 52 2.46 6.24 2.93
N PHE A 53 1.46 7.11 2.95
CA PHE A 53 0.71 7.49 4.13
C PHE A 53 -0.71 6.97 4.03
N ILE A 54 -1.32 6.69 5.17
CA ILE A 54 -2.74 6.37 5.28
C ILE A 54 -3.42 7.41 6.15
N ALA A 55 -4.70 7.64 5.90
CA ALA A 55 -5.52 8.48 6.74
C ALA A 55 -6.59 7.63 7.44
N LEU A 56 -6.66 7.75 8.77
CA LEU A 56 -7.55 6.95 9.61
C LEU A 56 -8.65 7.85 10.20
N ALA A 57 -9.89 7.44 9.99
CA ALA A 57 -11.06 8.09 10.56
C ALA A 57 -11.37 7.49 11.94
N GLY A 58 -11.53 8.34 12.97
CA GLY A 58 -11.92 7.94 14.33
C GLY A 58 -10.79 7.31 15.17
N ALA A 59 -9.83 8.13 15.60
CA ALA A 59 -8.87 7.73 16.63
C ALA A 59 -9.56 7.60 18.00
#